data_AF-A0A261GM99-F1
#
_entry.id   AF-A0A261GM99-F1
#
_cell.length_a   1.000
_cell.length_b   1.000
_cell.length_c   1.000
_cell.angle_alpha   90.00
_cell.angle_beta   90.00
_cell.angle_gamma   90.00
#
_symmetry.space_group_name_H-M   'P 1'
#
loop_
_entity.id
_entity.type
_entity.pdbx_description
1 polymer ?
#
loop_
_entity_poly.entity_id
_entity_poly.type
_entity_poly.pdbx_seq_one_letter_code
_entity_poly.pdbx_strand_id
1 'polypeptide(L)'
;MELIQAVIGAIIAWIVPKLLDHLLAKGKQESGAGTDLVSAFPWTRWCVAHTIAGGVGGFLSGVLGLIGLNTPGGVGNWSVFGVAIGIAQWIVLKRYNNFGPFWAVASALGWSVWSIFQAAQAPGYLGWSAVGFAVGILQWVVLRRERNRAYFWVPANVIAWLVAGTLGFAIGMGLLSAQAPFSTAWVVGWSAVGLFGSIILGWSLRHMPNKEVKPST
;
A
#
# COMPACT_ATOMS: atom_id res chain seq x y z
N MET A 1 -8.87 -21.35 8.13
CA MET A 1 -8.73 -20.18 9.02
C MET A 1 -8.10 -18.98 8.30
N GLU A 2 -7.03 -19.18 7.52
CA GLU A 2 -6.34 -18.14 6.74
C GLU A 2 -7.22 -17.33 5.78
N LEU A 3 -8.11 -18.00 5.03
CA LEU A 3 -9.05 -17.34 4.11
C LEU A 3 -9.96 -16.35 4.84
N ILE A 4 -10.41 -16.67 6.06
CA ILE A 4 -11.31 -15.80 6.85
C ILE A 4 -10.58 -14.51 7.22
N GLN A 5 -9.30 -14.58 7.59
CA GLN A 5 -8.53 -13.38 7.94
C GLN A 5 -8.29 -12.47 6.72
N ALA A 6 -7.98 -13.05 5.56
CA ALA A 6 -7.87 -12.30 4.30
C ALA A 6 -9.20 -11.63 3.94
N VAL A 7 -10.32 -12.34 4.11
CA VAL A 7 -11.67 -11.81 3.87
C VAL A 7 -11.99 -10.67 4.84
N ILE A 8 -11.67 -10.80 6.13
CA ILE A 8 -11.86 -9.71 7.11
C ILE A 8 -11.00 -8.49 6.72
N GLY A 9 -9.74 -8.68 6.35
CA GLY A 9 -8.87 -7.61 5.87
C GLY A 9 -9.45 -6.90 4.64
N ALA A 10 -9.95 -7.67 3.66
CA ALA A 10 -10.62 -7.13 2.48
C ALA A 10 -11.92 -6.37 2.83
N ILE A 11 -12.72 -6.86 3.78
CA ILE A 11 -13.92 -6.20 4.28
C ILE A 11 -13.56 -4.87 4.94
N ILE A 12 -12.56 -4.83 5.83
CA ILE A 12 -12.10 -3.59 6.48
C ILE A 12 -11.61 -2.61 5.41
N ALA A 13 -10.78 -3.08 4.46
CA ALA A 13 -10.27 -2.27 3.36
C ALA A 13 -11.37 -1.75 2.42
N TRP A 14 -12.55 -2.35 2.42
CA TRP A 14 -13.71 -1.88 1.66
C TRP A 14 -14.58 -0.91 2.47
N ILE A 15 -14.86 -1.25 3.73
CA ILE A 15 -15.75 -0.48 4.61
C ILE A 15 -15.11 0.84 5.01
N VAL A 16 -13.83 0.85 5.41
CA VAL A 16 -13.17 2.06 5.92
C VAL A 16 -13.17 3.17 4.88
N PRO A 17 -12.75 2.93 3.61
CA PRO A 17 -12.89 3.96 2.58
C PRO A 17 -14.32 4.45 2.37
N LYS A 18 -15.33 3.57 2.38
CA LYS A 18 -16.74 3.99 2.24
C LYS A 18 -17.23 4.86 3.40
N LEU A 19 -16.88 4.50 4.64
CA LEU A 19 -17.22 5.29 5.82
C LEU A 19 -16.50 6.64 5.77
N LEU A 20 -15.21 6.65 5.44
CA LEU A 20 -14.44 7.88 5.27
C LEU A 20 -14.98 8.73 4.12
N ASP A 21 -15.46 8.15 3.02
CA ASP A 21 -16.14 8.88 1.96
C ASP A 21 -17.36 9.61 2.49
N HIS A 22 -18.19 8.95 3.32
CA HIS A 22 -19.37 9.58 3.91
C HIS A 22 -18.99 10.72 4.87
N LEU A 23 -17.97 10.52 5.70
CA LEU A 23 -17.50 11.52 6.67
C LEU A 23 -16.79 12.70 5.99
N LEU A 24 -16.00 12.44 4.94
CA LEU A 24 -15.22 13.44 4.22
C LEU A 24 -15.98 14.07 3.04
N ALA A 25 -17.17 13.56 2.69
CA ALA A 25 -18.01 14.12 1.63
C ALA A 25 -18.36 15.59 1.88
N LYS A 26 -18.41 16.03 3.15
CA LYS A 26 -18.62 17.45 3.50
C LYS A 26 -17.49 18.39 3.08
N GLY A 27 -16.29 17.88 2.79
CA GLY A 27 -15.13 18.69 2.35
C GLY A 27 -14.85 18.65 0.85
N LYS A 28 -15.67 17.96 0.05
CA LYS A 28 -15.42 17.70 -1.38
C LYS A 28 -15.70 18.89 -2.30
N GLN A 29 -16.32 19.96 -1.79
CA GLN A 29 -16.76 21.11 -2.60
C GLN A 29 -15.64 22.14 -2.91
N GLU A 30 -14.49 22.11 -2.24
CA GLU A 30 -13.47 23.17 -2.39
C GLU A 30 -12.15 22.72 -3.06
N SER A 31 -11.94 21.42 -3.21
CA SER A 31 -10.69 20.86 -3.76
C SER A 31 -10.80 20.72 -5.28
N GLY A 32 -10.51 21.82 -5.97
CA GLY A 32 -10.51 22.01 -7.42
C GLY A 32 -10.48 20.77 -8.31
N ALA A 33 -11.57 20.58 -9.05
CA ALA A 33 -11.56 19.84 -10.29
C ALA A 33 -10.54 20.49 -11.25
N GLY A 34 -9.37 19.88 -11.45
CA GLY A 34 -8.47 20.32 -12.53
C GLY A 34 -6.99 20.01 -12.39
N THR A 35 -6.46 19.70 -11.21
CA THR A 35 -5.01 19.44 -11.08
C THR A 35 -4.67 18.00 -11.45
N ASP A 36 -4.04 17.80 -12.61
CA ASP A 36 -3.48 16.49 -12.98
C ASP A 36 -2.31 16.11 -12.06
N LEU A 37 -2.21 14.82 -11.70
CA LEU A 37 -1.06 14.29 -10.96
C LEU A 37 0.26 14.50 -11.72
N VAL A 38 0.20 14.61 -13.05
CA VAL A 38 1.39 14.91 -13.87
C VAL A 38 1.91 16.31 -13.58
N SER A 39 1.03 17.31 -13.47
CA SER A 39 1.40 18.71 -13.29
C SER A 39 1.74 19.04 -11.84
N ALA A 40 1.05 18.44 -10.86
CA ALA A 40 1.27 18.73 -9.44
C ALA A 40 1.08 17.48 -8.56
N PHE A 41 2.03 16.54 -8.64
CA PHE A 41 2.01 15.36 -7.77
C PHE A 41 2.20 15.76 -6.28
N PRO A 42 1.33 15.31 -5.36
CA PRO A 42 1.37 15.71 -3.95
C PRO A 42 2.44 14.97 -3.14
N TRP A 43 3.71 15.14 -3.51
CA TRP A 43 4.85 14.38 -2.96
C TRP A 43 4.88 14.30 -1.44
N THR A 44 4.81 15.44 -0.74
CA THR A 44 4.88 15.45 0.72
C THR A 44 3.73 14.67 1.37
N ARG A 45 2.49 14.91 0.93
CA ARG A 45 1.31 14.21 1.47
C ARG A 45 1.38 12.71 1.16
N TRP A 46 1.81 12.37 -0.05
CA TRP A 46 1.96 10.98 -0.50
C TRP A 46 2.99 10.22 0.34
N CYS A 47 4.20 10.76 0.49
CA CYS A 47 5.26 10.13 1.26
C CYS A 47 4.91 10.04 2.74
N VAL A 48 4.43 11.13 3.35
CA VAL A 48 4.04 11.14 4.78
C VAL A 48 2.92 10.14 5.05
N ALA A 49 1.89 10.09 4.21
CA ALA A 49 0.79 9.14 4.38
C ALA A 49 1.28 7.68 4.33
N HIS A 50 2.20 7.35 3.42
CA HIS A 50 2.78 6.01 3.34
C HIS A 50 3.71 5.68 4.51
N THR A 51 4.52 6.63 4.97
CA THR A 51 5.41 6.43 6.13
C THR A 51 4.61 6.15 7.39
N ILE A 52 3.54 6.91 7.62
CA ILE A 52 2.62 6.69 8.73
C ILE A 52 1.91 5.35 8.58
N ALA A 53 1.36 5.06 7.39
CA ALA A 53 0.67 3.80 7.14
C ALA A 53 1.59 2.58 7.26
N GLY A 54 2.85 2.69 6.85
CA GLY A 54 3.87 1.67 7.06
C GLY A 54 4.10 1.42 8.55
N GLY A 55 4.34 2.48 9.34
CA GLY A 55 4.54 2.35 10.78
C GLY A 55 3.32 1.78 11.51
N VAL A 56 2.14 2.32 11.25
CA VAL A 56 0.86 1.87 11.84
C VAL A 56 0.53 0.45 11.41
N GLY A 57 0.60 0.15 10.11
CA GLY A 57 0.35 -1.19 9.58
C GLY A 57 1.33 -2.21 10.13
N GLY A 58 2.61 -1.85 10.24
CA GLY A 58 3.66 -2.70 10.81
C GLY A 58 3.42 -2.96 12.29
N PHE A 59 3.07 -1.94 13.07
CA PHE A 59 2.69 -2.08 14.47
C PHE A 59 1.49 -3.02 14.66
N LEU A 60 0.39 -2.77 13.95
CA LEU A 60 -0.82 -3.59 14.04
C LEU A 60 -0.57 -5.04 13.63
N SER A 61 0.18 -5.23 12.54
CA SER A 61 0.64 -6.56 12.08
C SER A 61 1.47 -7.29 13.15
N GLY A 62 2.38 -6.58 13.82
CA GLY A 62 3.18 -7.12 14.91
C GLY A 62 2.35 -7.50 16.14
N VAL A 63 1.40 -6.64 16.55
CA VAL A 63 0.49 -6.91 17.67
C VAL A 63 -0.35 -8.15 17.41
N LEU A 64 -0.91 -8.29 16.20
CA LEU A 64 -1.67 -9.48 15.79
C LEU A 64 -0.83 -10.75 15.92
N GLY A 65 0.46 -10.66 15.59
CA GLY A 65 1.37 -11.78 15.79
C GLY A 65 1.62 -12.13 17.26
N LEU A 66 1.75 -11.12 18.13
CA LEU A 66 1.98 -11.34 19.56
C LEU A 66 0.78 -11.99 20.27
N ILE A 67 -0.45 -11.66 19.88
CA ILE A 67 -1.66 -12.21 20.50
C ILE A 67 -2.06 -13.59 19.96
N GLY A 68 -1.15 -14.29 19.27
CA GLY A 68 -1.36 -15.66 18.81
C GLY A 68 -2.30 -15.78 17.61
N LEU A 69 -2.65 -14.67 16.94
CA LEU A 69 -3.42 -14.70 15.69
C LEU A 69 -2.55 -14.95 14.44
N ASN A 70 -1.27 -15.29 14.65
CA ASN A 70 -0.36 -15.83 13.64
C ASN A 70 -0.91 -17.15 13.09
N THR A 71 -1.60 -17.12 11.95
CA THR A 71 -1.75 -18.34 11.15
C THR A 71 -0.38 -18.77 10.61
N PRO A 72 -0.20 -20.03 10.18
CA PRO A 72 0.89 -20.38 9.29
C PRO A 72 0.99 -19.35 8.15
N GLY A 73 2.19 -18.79 7.94
CA GLY A 73 2.42 -17.70 6.99
C GLY A 73 1.87 -16.31 7.36
N GLY A 74 1.08 -16.12 8.41
CA GLY A 74 0.68 -14.80 8.88
C GLY A 74 -0.23 -14.00 7.93
N VAL A 75 -1.14 -14.65 7.20
CA VAL A 75 -2.05 -14.02 6.21
C VAL A 75 -2.73 -12.77 6.78
N GLY A 76 -3.35 -12.87 7.96
CA GLY A 76 -4.04 -11.74 8.60
C GLY A 76 -3.11 -10.55 8.87
N ASN A 77 -1.90 -10.81 9.38
CA ASN A 77 -0.90 -9.78 9.69
C ASN A 77 -0.54 -8.97 8.44
N TRP A 78 -0.23 -9.68 7.35
CA TRP A 78 0.17 -9.04 6.09
C TRP A 78 -1.00 -8.34 5.42
N SER A 79 -2.22 -8.91 5.48
CA SER A 79 -3.41 -8.24 5.01
C SER A 79 -3.64 -6.90 5.73
N VAL A 80 -3.49 -6.84 7.06
CA VAL A 80 -3.63 -5.59 7.84
C VAL A 80 -2.60 -4.54 7.41
N PHE A 81 -1.36 -4.94 7.18
CA PHE A 81 -0.35 -4.04 6.62
C PHE A 81 -0.78 -3.49 5.26
N GLY A 82 -1.27 -4.37 4.37
CA GLY A 82 -1.79 -3.98 3.06
C GLY A 82 -3.01 -3.07 3.13
N VAL A 83 -3.91 -3.27 4.11
CA VAL A 83 -5.04 -2.37 4.38
C VAL A 83 -4.54 -0.95 4.68
N ALA A 84 -3.59 -0.81 5.61
CA ALA A 84 -3.09 0.49 6.03
C ALA A 84 -2.49 1.28 4.85
N ILE A 85 -1.61 0.62 4.07
CA ILE A 85 -1.00 1.21 2.88
C ILE A 85 -2.06 1.57 1.83
N GLY A 86 -2.97 0.64 1.54
CA GLY A 86 -4.00 0.82 0.51
C GLY A 86 -4.96 1.97 0.83
N ILE A 87 -5.36 2.12 2.09
CA ILE A 87 -6.19 3.24 2.55
C ILE A 87 -5.43 4.56 2.42
N ALA A 88 -4.16 4.61 2.84
CA ALA A 88 -3.35 5.82 2.72
C ALA A 88 -3.17 6.26 1.26
N GLN A 89 -2.88 5.32 0.36
CA GLN A 89 -2.84 5.57 -1.08
C GLN A 89 -4.16 6.13 -1.59
N TRP A 90 -5.26 5.47 -1.25
CA TRP A 90 -6.60 5.87 -1.68
C TRP A 90 -6.97 7.27 -1.18
N ILE A 91 -6.71 7.61 0.09
CA ILE A 91 -7.00 8.94 0.67
C ILE A 91 -6.28 10.06 -0.10
N VAL A 92 -5.04 9.81 -0.52
CA VAL A 92 -4.27 10.81 -1.28
C VAL A 92 -4.77 10.90 -2.72
N LEU A 93 -4.98 9.75 -3.39
CA LEU A 93 -5.27 9.72 -4.82
C LEU A 93 -6.73 10.04 -5.18
N LYS A 94 -7.69 9.78 -4.29
CA LYS A 94 -9.13 10.06 -4.54
C LYS A 94 -9.46 11.52 -4.85
N ARG A 95 -8.53 12.44 -4.56
CA ARG A 95 -8.67 13.87 -4.89
C ARG A 95 -8.32 14.18 -6.35
N TYR A 96 -7.63 13.27 -7.02
CA TYR A 96 -7.10 13.47 -8.37
C TYR A 96 -7.75 12.57 -9.41
N ASN A 97 -8.27 11.41 -8.99
CA ASN A 97 -8.89 10.42 -9.86
C ASN A 97 -10.05 9.74 -9.14
N ASN A 98 -10.93 9.10 -9.91
CA ASN A 98 -12.08 8.34 -9.40
C ASN A 98 -11.68 6.93 -8.91
N PHE A 99 -10.66 6.85 -8.06
CA PHE A 99 -10.28 5.59 -7.44
C PHE A 99 -11.26 5.21 -6.34
N GLY A 100 -11.96 4.10 -6.54
CA GLY A 100 -12.89 3.54 -5.55
C GLY A 100 -12.19 2.78 -4.41
N PRO A 101 -12.95 2.36 -3.38
CA PRO A 101 -12.48 1.57 -2.24
C PRO A 101 -11.72 0.28 -2.63
N PHE A 102 -12.01 -0.28 -3.81
CA PHE A 102 -11.32 -1.46 -4.32
C PHE A 102 -9.79 -1.27 -4.41
N TRP A 103 -9.30 -0.03 -4.52
CA TRP A 103 -7.86 0.25 -4.48
C TRP A 103 -7.21 -0.25 -3.19
N ALA A 104 -7.84 -0.03 -2.03
CA ALA A 104 -7.34 -0.48 -0.75
C ALA A 104 -7.49 -2.00 -0.58
N VAL A 105 -8.59 -2.57 -1.09
CA VAL A 105 -8.80 -4.03 -1.12
C VAL A 105 -7.72 -4.73 -1.93
N ALA A 106 -7.36 -4.19 -3.09
CA ALA A 106 -6.28 -4.71 -3.92
C ALA A 106 -4.93 -4.74 -3.17
N SER A 107 -4.62 -3.71 -2.38
CA SER A 107 -3.43 -3.70 -1.52
C SER A 107 -3.48 -4.78 -0.45
N ALA A 108 -4.61 -4.92 0.25
CA ALA A 108 -4.80 -5.91 1.31
C ALA A 108 -4.63 -7.35 0.80
N LEU A 109 -5.23 -7.64 -0.36
CA LEU A 109 -5.13 -8.95 -1.01
C LEU A 109 -3.72 -9.19 -1.56
N GLY A 110 -3.09 -8.20 -2.20
CA GLY A 110 -1.75 -8.37 -2.74
C GLY A 110 -0.71 -8.63 -1.64
N TRP A 111 -0.85 -8.00 -0.48
CA TRP A 111 0.00 -8.27 0.68
C TRP A 111 -0.22 -9.63 1.32
N SER A 112 -1.43 -10.18 1.25
CA SER A 112 -1.71 -11.53 1.76
C SER A 112 -0.83 -12.60 1.11
N VAL A 113 -0.34 -12.36 -0.12
CA VAL A 113 0.57 -13.26 -0.84
C VAL A 113 1.89 -13.47 -0.10
N TRP A 114 2.34 -12.52 0.70
CA TRP A 114 3.56 -12.66 1.50
C TRP A 114 3.54 -13.91 2.37
N SER A 115 2.36 -14.32 2.84
CA SER A 115 2.22 -15.46 3.72
C SER A 115 2.71 -16.77 3.14
N ILE A 116 2.52 -16.95 1.83
CA ILE A 116 2.95 -18.14 1.10
C ILE A 116 4.48 -18.24 1.15
N PHE A 117 5.16 -17.11 0.95
CA PHE A 117 6.62 -17.04 0.97
C PHE A 117 7.18 -17.20 2.38
N GLN A 118 6.50 -16.64 3.38
CA GLN A 118 6.87 -16.82 4.77
C GLN A 118 6.70 -18.29 5.22
N ALA A 119 5.59 -18.93 4.83
CA ALA A 119 5.35 -20.34 5.13
C ALA A 119 6.37 -21.27 4.43
N ALA A 120 6.76 -20.93 3.20
CA ALA A 120 7.77 -21.66 2.44
C ALA A 120 9.22 -21.33 2.86
N GLN A 121 9.44 -20.44 3.83
CA GLN A 121 10.76 -19.93 4.22
C GLN A 121 11.59 -19.44 3.02
N ALA A 122 10.91 -18.87 2.01
CA ALA A 122 11.55 -18.41 0.80
C ALA A 122 12.43 -17.18 1.08
N PRO A 123 13.50 -16.96 0.27
CA PRO A 123 14.29 -15.75 0.36
C PRO A 123 13.43 -14.48 0.28
N GLY A 124 13.71 -13.50 1.16
CA GLY A 124 12.87 -12.30 1.31
C GLY A 124 12.66 -11.51 0.00
N TYR A 125 13.67 -11.45 -0.88
CA TYR A 125 13.54 -10.78 -2.18
C TYR A 125 12.48 -11.39 -3.10
N LEU A 126 12.22 -12.70 -2.99
CA LEU A 126 11.14 -13.35 -3.73
C LEU A 126 9.78 -12.94 -3.15
N GLY A 127 9.66 -12.92 -1.83
CA GLY A 127 8.46 -12.42 -1.15
C GLY A 127 8.15 -10.97 -1.54
N TRP A 128 9.17 -10.10 -1.55
CA TRP A 128 8.97 -8.68 -1.84
C TRP A 128 8.52 -8.46 -3.29
N SER A 129 9.18 -9.17 -4.21
CA SER A 129 8.83 -9.12 -5.63
C SER A 129 7.42 -9.68 -5.88
N ALA A 130 7.04 -10.77 -5.21
CA ALA A 130 5.74 -11.40 -5.36
C ALA A 130 4.60 -10.52 -4.82
N VAL A 131 4.78 -9.91 -3.65
CA VAL A 131 3.83 -8.91 -3.13
C VAL A 131 3.69 -7.75 -4.10
N GLY A 132 4.81 -7.21 -4.59
CA GLY A 132 4.74 -6.10 -5.53
C GLY A 132 4.07 -6.46 -6.85
N PHE A 133 4.32 -7.65 -7.36
CA PHE A 133 3.62 -8.15 -8.54
C PHE A 133 2.12 -8.29 -8.28
N ALA A 134 1.73 -8.91 -7.18
CA ALA A 134 0.32 -9.13 -6.82
C ALA A 134 -0.43 -7.80 -6.62
N VAL A 135 0.09 -6.90 -5.79
CA VAL A 135 -0.48 -5.56 -5.56
C VAL A 135 -0.54 -4.79 -6.89
N GLY A 136 0.54 -4.83 -7.67
CA GLY A 136 0.64 -4.15 -8.96
C GLY A 136 -0.44 -4.60 -9.94
N ILE A 137 -0.65 -5.91 -10.11
CA ILE A 137 -1.69 -6.44 -11.01
C ILE A 137 -3.10 -6.05 -10.52
N LEU A 138 -3.37 -6.23 -9.23
CA LEU A 138 -4.70 -5.98 -8.67
C LEU A 138 -5.08 -4.49 -8.80
N GLN A 139 -4.14 -3.59 -8.51
CA GLN A 139 -4.35 -2.15 -8.66
C GLN A 139 -4.33 -1.70 -10.12
N TRP A 140 -3.57 -2.37 -10.99
CA TRP A 140 -3.55 -2.09 -12.43
C TRP A 140 -4.93 -2.23 -13.06
N VAL A 141 -5.77 -3.18 -12.60
CA VAL A 141 -7.16 -3.35 -13.09
C VAL A 141 -7.99 -2.07 -12.91
N VAL A 142 -7.74 -1.33 -11.83
CA VAL A 142 -8.36 -0.02 -11.57
C VAL A 142 -7.65 1.05 -12.40
N LEU A 143 -6.32 1.11 -12.32
CA LEU A 143 -5.53 2.18 -12.90
C LEU A 143 -5.66 2.27 -14.43
N ARG A 144 -5.78 1.12 -15.11
CA ARG A 144 -5.94 1.06 -16.57
C ARG A 144 -7.22 1.72 -17.07
N ARG A 145 -8.21 1.98 -16.20
CA ARG A 145 -9.44 2.69 -16.57
C ARG A 145 -9.25 4.20 -16.57
N GLU A 146 -8.36 4.71 -15.72
CA GLU A 146 -8.19 6.15 -15.47
C GLU A 146 -6.95 6.75 -16.15
N ARG A 147 -5.89 5.94 -16.33
CA ARG A 147 -4.56 6.42 -16.71
C ARG A 147 -4.05 5.76 -18.00
N ASN A 148 -3.37 6.54 -18.81
CA ASN A 148 -2.57 6.07 -19.93
C ASN A 148 -1.26 5.46 -19.41
N ARG A 149 -0.74 4.45 -20.12
CA ARG A 149 0.49 3.72 -19.74
C ARG A 149 0.45 3.10 -18.33
N ALA A 150 -0.75 2.77 -17.84
CA ALA A 150 -0.95 2.14 -16.53
C ALA A 150 -0.16 0.82 -16.37
N TYR A 151 0.23 0.16 -17.46
CA TYR A 151 1.04 -1.07 -17.40
C TYR A 151 2.41 -0.87 -16.71
N PHE A 152 2.95 0.35 -16.64
CA PHE A 152 4.18 0.64 -15.87
C PHE A 152 3.98 0.51 -14.35
N TRP A 153 2.74 0.41 -13.88
CA TRP A 153 2.43 0.28 -12.45
C TRP A 153 2.90 -1.05 -11.88
N VAL A 154 2.80 -2.13 -12.64
CA VAL A 154 3.21 -3.48 -12.21
C VAL A 154 4.72 -3.53 -11.96
N PRO A 155 5.61 -3.21 -12.93
CA PRO A 155 7.05 -3.22 -12.69
C PRO A 155 7.45 -2.19 -11.62
N ALA A 156 6.79 -1.02 -11.56
CA ALA A 156 7.06 -0.05 -10.50
C ALA A 156 6.74 -0.61 -9.10
N ASN A 157 5.65 -1.37 -8.92
CA ASN A 157 5.37 -2.03 -7.65
C ASN A 157 6.40 -3.10 -7.31
N VAL A 158 6.78 -3.95 -8.26
CA VAL A 158 7.81 -4.98 -8.02
C VAL A 158 9.10 -4.33 -7.52
N ILE A 159 9.57 -3.29 -8.21
CA ILE A 159 10.78 -2.55 -7.82
C ILE A 159 10.57 -1.84 -6.47
N ALA A 160 9.43 -1.17 -6.28
CA ALA A 160 9.13 -0.46 -5.05
C ALA A 160 9.20 -1.37 -3.83
N TRP A 161 8.53 -2.51 -3.86
CA TRP A 161 8.50 -3.42 -2.72
C TRP A 161 9.82 -4.16 -2.52
N LEU A 162 10.52 -4.54 -3.61
CA LEU A 162 11.85 -5.12 -3.52
C LEU A 162 12.84 -4.17 -2.83
N VAL A 163 12.91 -2.91 -3.31
CA VAL A 163 13.84 -1.91 -2.76
C VAL A 163 13.42 -1.51 -1.35
N ALA A 164 12.15 -1.15 -1.16
CA ALA A 164 11.67 -0.64 0.11
C ALA A 164 11.69 -1.71 1.22
N GLY A 165 11.29 -2.94 0.91
CA GLY A 165 11.36 -4.06 1.86
C GLY A 165 12.78 -4.37 2.29
N THR A 166 13.72 -4.36 1.33
CA THR A 166 15.16 -4.56 1.63
C THR A 166 15.72 -3.44 2.49
N LEU A 167 15.47 -2.17 2.14
CA LEU A 167 15.95 -1.02 2.91
C LEU A 167 15.31 -0.94 4.29
N GLY A 168 14.00 -1.16 4.40
CA GLY A 168 13.29 -1.16 5.68
C GLY A 168 13.77 -2.27 6.61
N PHE A 169 14.01 -3.47 6.07
CA PHE A 169 14.60 -4.57 6.82
C PHE A 169 16.02 -4.23 7.30
N ALA A 170 16.88 -3.70 6.40
CA ALA A 170 18.24 -3.31 6.75
C ALA A 170 18.27 -2.24 7.85
N ILE A 171 17.39 -1.23 7.78
CA ILE A 171 17.25 -0.20 8.82
C ILE A 171 16.79 -0.81 10.14
N GLY A 172 15.77 -1.67 10.12
CA GLY A 172 15.29 -2.36 11.31
C GLY A 172 16.39 -3.19 11.98
N MET A 173 17.13 -3.98 11.19
CA MET A 173 18.27 -4.76 11.70
C MET A 173 19.40 -3.88 12.21
N GLY A 174 19.69 -2.76 11.54
CA GLY A 174 20.69 -1.79 12.01
C GLY A 174 20.34 -1.20 13.38
N LEU A 175 19.06 -0.88 13.61
CA LEU A 175 18.57 -0.41 14.91
C LEU A 175 18.66 -1.49 15.99
N LEU A 176 18.35 -2.75 15.67
CA LEU A 176 18.52 -3.88 16.60
C LEU A 176 19.99 -4.08 16.97
N SER A 177 20.90 -4.01 16.00
CA SER A 177 22.35 -4.08 16.24
C SER A 177 22.84 -2.91 17.11
N ALA A 178 22.17 -1.75 17.04
CA ALA A 178 22.41 -0.61 17.91
C ALA A 178 21.67 -0.68 19.26
N GLN A 179 21.14 -1.86 19.63
CA GLN A 179 20.42 -2.13 20.89
C GLN A 179 19.12 -1.32 21.08
N ALA A 180 18.52 -0.82 19.99
CA ALA A 180 17.19 -0.23 20.07
C ALA A 180 16.14 -1.30 20.46
N PRO A 181 15.07 -0.94 21.18
CA PRO A 181 13.98 -1.86 21.48
C PRO A 181 13.37 -2.45 20.20
N PHE A 182 12.99 -3.73 20.24
CA PHE A 182 12.42 -4.44 19.09
C PHE A 182 11.21 -3.71 18.50
N SER A 183 10.31 -3.21 19.35
CA SER A 183 9.12 -2.45 18.92
C SER A 183 9.49 -1.19 18.11
N THR A 184 10.52 -0.47 18.56
CA THR A 184 11.01 0.74 17.88
C THR A 184 11.64 0.38 16.54
N ALA A 185 12.55 -0.62 16.53
CA ALA A 185 13.20 -1.08 15.31
C ALA A 185 12.18 -1.59 14.28
N TRP A 186 11.16 -2.32 14.73
CA TRP A 186 10.08 -2.84 13.91
C TRP A 186 9.26 -1.72 13.26
N VAL A 187 8.73 -0.78 14.05
CA VAL A 187 7.91 0.32 13.54
C VAL A 187 8.72 1.22 12.61
N VAL A 188 9.95 1.57 12.97
CA VAL A 188 10.82 2.40 12.13
C VAL A 188 11.15 1.69 10.82
N GLY A 189 11.47 0.39 10.86
CA GLY A 189 11.70 -0.41 9.66
C GLY A 189 10.51 -0.36 8.69
N TRP A 190 9.29 -0.58 9.19
CA TRP A 190 8.07 -0.53 8.36
C TRP A 190 7.69 0.87 7.90
N SER A 191 7.94 1.90 8.70
CA SER A 191 7.83 3.30 8.26
C SER A 191 8.79 3.61 7.12
N ALA A 192 10.02 3.09 7.16
CA ALA A 192 10.98 3.22 6.09
C ALA A 192 10.53 2.48 4.82
N VAL A 193 9.95 1.28 4.94
CA VAL A 193 9.32 0.59 3.80
C VAL A 193 8.26 1.51 3.15
N GLY A 194 7.38 2.11 3.95
CA GLY A 194 6.39 3.07 3.46
C GLY A 194 7.02 4.24 2.70
N LEU A 195 8.06 4.86 3.27
CA LEU A 195 8.76 5.98 2.66
C LEU A 195 9.39 5.62 1.31
N PHE A 196 10.26 4.61 1.27
CA PHE A 196 10.99 4.26 0.04
C PHE A 196 10.05 3.75 -1.05
N GLY A 197 9.06 2.94 -0.68
CA GLY A 197 8.05 2.45 -1.63
C GLY A 197 7.26 3.61 -2.24
N SER A 198 6.89 4.61 -1.43
CA SER A 198 6.14 5.78 -1.89
C SER A 198 6.92 6.61 -2.92
N ILE A 199 8.25 6.71 -2.82
CA ILE A 199 9.06 7.48 -3.77
C ILE A 199 8.96 6.85 -5.17
N ILE A 200 9.14 5.53 -5.26
CA ILE A 200 9.13 4.80 -6.54
C ILE A 200 7.72 4.78 -7.13
N LEU A 201 6.70 4.49 -6.31
CA LEU A 201 5.30 4.47 -6.74
C LEU A 201 4.80 5.87 -7.14
N GLY A 202 5.16 6.90 -6.38
CA GLY A 202 4.80 8.28 -6.68
C GLY A 202 5.44 8.77 -7.97
N TRP A 203 6.71 8.41 -8.20
CA TRP A 203 7.40 8.68 -9.46
C TRP A 203 6.68 8.02 -10.63
N SER A 204 6.30 6.75 -10.50
CA SER A 204 5.56 6.02 -11.52
C SER A 204 4.22 6.69 -11.87
N LEU A 205 3.41 7.04 -10.86
CA LEU A 205 2.11 7.70 -11.05
C LEU A 205 2.24 9.08 -11.71
N ARG A 206 3.25 9.86 -11.33
CA ARG A 206 3.50 11.18 -11.94
C ARG A 206 3.76 11.09 -13.44
N HIS A 207 4.29 9.97 -13.94
CA HIS A 207 4.59 9.76 -15.36
C HIS A 207 3.46 9.03 -16.12
N MET A 208 2.32 8.79 -15.48
CA MET A 208 1.13 8.21 -16.10
C MET A 208 0.09 9.31 -16.33
N PRO A 209 -0.05 9.84 -17.55
CA PRO A 209 -1.05 10.86 -17.83
C PRO A 209 -2.47 10.30 -17.69
N ASN A 210 -3.42 11.18 -17.36
CA ASN A 210 -4.84 10.85 -17.40
C ASN A 210 -5.25 10.41 -18.82
N LYS A 211 -6.27 9.56 -18.91
CA LYS A 211 -6.95 9.32 -20.18
C LYS A 211 -7.76 10.56 -20.54
N GLU A 212 -7.66 10.99 -21.79
CA GLU A 212 -8.51 12.06 -22.30
C GLU A 212 -9.96 11.60 -22.31
N VAL A 213 -10.85 12.44 -21.78
CA VAL A 213 -12.29 12.24 -21.91
C VAL A 213 -12.64 12.61 -23.34
N LYS A 214 -12.93 11.61 -24.19
CA LYS A 214 -13.49 11.90 -25.51
C LYS A 214 -14.80 12.68 -25.32
N PRO A 215 -14.97 13.85 -25.96
CA PRO A 215 -16.25 14.55 -25.89
C PRO A 215 -17.34 13.63 -26.45
N SER A 216 -18.45 13.51 -25.73
CA SER A 216 -19.64 12.81 -26.21
C SER A 216 -20.18 13.60 -27.41
N THR A 217 -19.90 13.11 -28.61
CA THR A 217 -20.50 13.56 -29.87
C THR A 217 -21.95 13.12 -29.96
#